data_AF-A0A1D3L3Y8-F1
#
_entry.id   AF-A0A1D3L3Y8-F1
#
_cell.length_a   1.000
_cell.length_b   1.000
_cell.length_c   1.000
_cell.angle_alpha   90.00
_cell.angle_beta   90.00
_cell.angle_gamma   90.00
#
_symmetry.space_group_name_H-M   'P 1'
#
loop_
_entity.id
_entity.type
_entity.pdbx_description
1 polymer ?
#
loop_
_entity_poly.entity_id
_entity_poly.type
_entity_poly.pdbx_seq_one_letter_code
_entity_poly.pdbx_strand_id
1 'polypeptide(L)'
;MKGYLSFLILWILHQKGMKGSEIRTEFEKRKGKKPSPGTIYPALKELRERGWIRVDEHKTYFLTEEGEERLKVGCKSFCQTFYDVEDMFDFCK
;
A
#
# COMPACT_ATOMS: atom_id res chain seq x y z
N MET A 1 -6.01 -2.09 -12.18
CA MET A 1 -4.70 -2.46 -11.57
C MET A 1 -4.03 -1.34 -10.74
N LYS A 2 -4.03 -0.06 -11.14
CA LYS A 2 -3.37 1.02 -10.35
C LYS A 2 -3.89 1.16 -8.92
N GLY A 3 -5.20 1.04 -8.69
CA GLY A 3 -5.81 1.18 -7.36
C GLY A 3 -5.30 0.18 -6.31
N TYR A 4 -5.00 -1.06 -6.71
CA TYR A 4 -4.52 -2.10 -5.79
C TYR A 4 -3.08 -1.84 -5.32
N LEU A 5 -2.21 -1.33 -6.21
CA LEU A 5 -0.85 -0.94 -5.84
C LEU A 5 -0.88 0.21 -4.84
N SER A 6 -1.65 1.26 -5.12
CA SER A 6 -1.83 2.41 -4.23
C SER A 6 -2.36 1.99 -2.87
N PHE A 7 -3.41 1.16 -2.83
CA PHE A 7 -3.97 0.62 -1.58
C PHE A 7 -2.91 -0.13 -0.75
N LEU A 8 -2.13 -1.02 -1.38
CA LEU A 8 -1.09 -1.75 -0.68
C LEU A 8 0.04 -0.85 -0.17
N ILE A 9 0.42 0.20 -0.90
CA ILE A 9 1.41 1.17 -0.40
C ILE A 9 0.89 1.87 0.85
N LEU A 10 -0.36 2.36 0.82
CA LEU A 10 -0.97 3.00 1.99
C LEU A 10 -1.06 2.03 3.18
N TRP A 11 -1.44 0.77 2.94
CA TRP A 11 -1.48 -0.26 3.97
C TRP A 11 -0.11 -0.52 4.61
N ILE A 12 0.95 -0.58 3.80
CA ILE A 12 2.33 -0.75 4.30
C ILE A 12 2.74 0.44 5.16
N LEU A 13 2.46 1.65 4.71
CA LEU A 13 2.83 2.89 5.41
C LEU A 13 1.98 3.18 6.65
N HIS A 14 0.80 2.57 6.77
CA HIS A 14 -0.02 2.62 7.98
C HIS A 14 0.67 1.93 9.17
N GLN A 15 1.48 0.90 8.92
CA GLN A 15 2.18 0.19 10.00
C GLN A 15 3.32 1.02 10.59
N LYS A 16 4.11 1.67 9.72
CA LYS A 16 5.20 2.58 10.09
C LYS A 16 5.71 3.34 8.87
N GLY A 17 6.45 4.42 9.11
CA GLY A 17 7.22 5.08 8.07
C GLY A 17 8.29 4.17 7.47
N MET A 18 8.48 4.23 6.15
CA MET A 18 9.43 3.38 5.42
C MET A 18 10.09 4.11 4.25
N LYS A 19 11.35 3.77 3.96
CA LYS A 19 12.03 4.18 2.72
C LYS A 19 11.45 3.45 1.52
N GLY A 20 11.60 4.03 0.34
CA GLY A 20 11.14 3.41 -0.91
C GLY A 20 11.69 1.99 -1.14
N SER A 21 12.93 1.73 -0.75
CA SER A 21 13.55 0.39 -0.81
C SER A 21 12.87 -0.62 0.14
N GLU A 22 12.51 -0.19 1.34
CA GLU A 22 11.83 -1.01 2.34
C GLU A 22 10.41 -1.35 1.90
N ILE A 23 9.68 -0.39 1.34
CA ILE A 23 8.36 -0.62 0.75
C ILE A 23 8.46 -1.71 -0.33
N ARG A 24 9.45 -1.64 -1.22
CA ARG A 24 9.65 -2.67 -2.26
C ARG A 24 9.92 -4.05 -1.65
N THR A 25 10.69 -4.13 -0.56
CA THR A 25 10.95 -5.39 0.15
C THR A 25 9.67 -5.94 0.80
N GLU A 26 8.81 -5.09 1.34
CA GLU A 26 7.54 -5.53 1.91
C GLU A 26 6.56 -6.03 0.83
N PHE A 27 6.59 -5.44 -0.36
CA PHE A 27 5.87 -5.99 -1.51
C PHE A 27 6.39 -7.35 -1.97
N GLU A 28 7.70 -7.57 -1.90
CA GLU A 28 8.32 -8.85 -2.26
C GLU A 28 7.84 -9.97 -1.35
N LYS A 29 7.77 -9.75 -0.04
CA LYS A 29 7.19 -10.72 0.91
C LYS A 29 5.74 -11.08 0.57
N ARG A 30 4.95 -10.11 0.09
CA ARG A 30 3.53 -10.30 -0.22
C ARG A 30 3.27 -10.94 -1.58
N LYS A 31 4.09 -10.65 -2.59
CA LYS A 31 3.85 -11.03 -3.99
C LYS A 31 4.89 -11.98 -4.56
N GLY A 32 5.89 -12.37 -3.78
CA GLY A 32 7.03 -13.17 -4.21
C GLY A 32 7.99 -12.47 -5.18
N LYS A 33 7.75 -11.20 -5.52
CA LYS A 33 8.61 -10.42 -6.43
C LYS A 33 8.68 -8.96 -6.05
N LYS A 34 9.89 -8.39 -6.15
CA LYS A 34 10.13 -6.98 -5.90
C LYS A 34 9.57 -6.13 -7.05
N PRO A 35 8.72 -5.12 -6.77
CA PRO A 35 8.31 -4.19 -7.80
C PRO A 35 9.53 -3.42 -8.33
N SER A 36 9.51 -3.10 -9.62
CA SER A 36 10.57 -2.33 -10.25
C SER A 36 10.58 -0.89 -9.69
N PRO A 37 11.73 -0.20 -9.73
CA PRO A 37 11.79 1.23 -9.43
C PRO A 37 10.77 2.04 -10.26
N GLY A 38 10.61 1.71 -11.54
CA GLY A 38 9.66 2.34 -12.45
C GLY A 38 8.18 2.07 -12.13
N THR A 39 7.88 1.10 -11.26
CA THR A 39 6.52 0.91 -10.73
C THR A 39 6.33 1.67 -9.41
N ILE A 40 7.27 1.56 -8.48
CA ILE A 40 7.07 2.05 -7.12
C ILE A 40 7.20 3.57 -7.01
N TYR A 41 8.19 4.17 -7.64
CA TYR A 41 8.48 5.60 -7.45
C TYR A 41 7.45 6.50 -8.14
N PRO A 42 6.93 6.17 -9.34
CA PRO A 42 5.80 6.89 -9.90
C PRO A 42 4.55 6.79 -9.02
N ALA A 43 4.28 5.62 -8.43
CA ALA A 43 3.15 5.46 -7.50
C ALA A 43 3.32 6.30 -6.22
N LEU A 44 4.51 6.31 -5.61
CA LEU A 44 4.81 7.14 -4.45
C LEU A 44 4.70 8.64 -4.78
N LYS A 45 5.15 9.05 -5.98
CA LYS A 45 5.00 10.43 -6.46
C LYS A 45 3.52 10.81 -6.56
N GLU A 46 2.70 9.97 -7.20
CA GLU A 46 1.26 10.21 -7.36
C GLU A 46 0.54 10.30 -5.99
N LEU A 47 0.85 9.39 -5.07
CA LEU A 47 0.26 9.39 -3.72
C LEU A 47 0.64 10.65 -2.93
N ARG A 48 1.86 11.16 -3.12
CA ARG A 48 2.31 12.41 -2.50
C ARG A 48 1.61 13.62 -3.12
N GLU A 49 1.48 13.65 -4.44
CA GLU A 49 0.75 14.72 -5.15
C GLU A 49 -0.73 14.77 -4.76
N ARG A 50 -1.32 13.62 -4.42
CA ARG A 50 -2.68 13.51 -3.87
C ARG A 50 -2.78 13.88 -2.37
N GLY A 51 -1.68 14.14 -1.68
CA GLY A 51 -1.68 14.46 -0.24
C GLY A 51 -1.83 13.26 0.70
N TRP A 52 -1.89 12.04 0.18
CA TRP A 52 -2.12 10.82 0.98
C TRP A 52 -0.87 10.29 1.69
N ILE A 53 0.31 10.69 1.23
CA ILE A 53 1.58 10.39 1.89
C ILE A 53 2.47 11.63 1.91
N ARG A 54 3.34 11.70 2.91
CA ARG A 54 4.42 12.69 3.00
C ARG A 54 5.78 12.00 2.99
N VAL A 55 6.83 12.75 2.69
CA VAL A 55 8.21 12.26 2.70
C VAL A 55 9.09 13.23 3.49
N ASP A 56 9.96 12.70 4.35
CA ASP A 56 10.92 13.50 5.11
C ASP A 56 12.22 13.75 4.33
N GLU A 57 13.16 14.45 4.98
CA GLU A 57 14.49 14.73 4.44
C GLU A 57 15.33 13.46 4.20
N HIS A 58 15.08 12.40 4.96
CA HIS A 58 15.74 11.10 4.87
C HIS A 58 15.10 10.13 3.87
N LYS A 59 14.13 10.61 3.07
CA LYS A 59 13.36 9.82 2.08
C LYS A 59 12.54 8.69 2.72
N THR A 60 12.15 8.86 3.97
CA THR A 60 11.16 8.03 4.65
C THR A 60 9.78 8.56 4.31
N TYR A 61 8.91 7.68 3.82
CA TYR A 61 7.53 7.99 3.50
C TYR A 61 6.66 7.68 4.71
N PHE A 62 5.64 8.51 4.94
CA PHE A 62 4.67 8.35 6.01
C PHE A 62 3.27 8.55 5.46
N LEU A 63 2.30 7.84 6.05
CA LEU A 63 0.89 8.09 5.81
C LEU A 63 0.49 9.45 6.42
N THR A 64 -0.40 10.17 5.75
CA THR A 64 -1.04 11.39 6.29
C THR A 64 -2.42 11.05 6.84
N GLU A 65 -3.05 11.99 7.56
CA GLU A 65 -4.44 11.82 8.03
C GLU A 65 -5.41 11.61 6.85
N GLU A 66 -5.26 12.36 5.76
CA GLU A 66 -6.06 12.14 4.53
C GLU A 66 -5.79 10.75 3.92
N GLY A 67 -4.53 10.31 3.96
CA GLY A 67 -4.14 8.96 3.54
C GLY A 67 -4.78 7.86 4.37
N GLU A 68 -4.93 8.06 5.68
CA GLU A 68 -5.63 7.12 6.57
C GLU A 68 -7.12 7.03 6.24
N GLU A 69 -7.80 8.16 6.03
CA GLU A 69 -9.20 8.14 5.60
C GLU A 69 -9.36 7.45 4.25
N ARG A 70 -8.44 7.70 3.31
CA ARG A 70 -8.45 6.99 2.03
C ARG A 70 -8.21 5.49 2.19
N LEU A 71 -7.33 5.09 3.11
CA LEU A 71 -7.06 3.69 3.41
C LEU A 71 -8.29 3.01 4.02
N LYS A 72 -8.99 3.66 4.96
CA LYS A 72 -10.25 3.14 5.56
C LYS A 72 -11.30 2.85 4.49
N VAL A 73 -11.48 3.76 3.53
CA VAL A 73 -12.38 3.53 2.38
C VAL A 73 -11.95 2.29 1.58
N GLY A 74 -10.65 2.16 1.31
CA GLY A 74 -10.08 0.99 0.64
C GLY A 74 -10.31 -0.31 1.41
N CYS A 75 -10.11 -0.32 2.73
CA CYS A 75 -10.39 -1.47 3.59
C CYS A 75 -11.88 -1.83 3.58
N LYS A 76 -12.79 -0.85 3.66
CA LYS A 76 -14.23 -1.11 3.58
C LYS A 76 -14.61 -1.77 2.26
N SER A 77 -14.11 -1.24 1.13
CA SER A 77 -14.33 -1.86 -0.18
C SER A 77 -13.74 -3.26 -0.28
N PHE A 78 -12.56 -3.50 0.30
CA PHE A 78 -11.94 -4.82 0.34
C PHE A 78 -12.80 -5.82 1.12
N CYS A 79 -13.19 -5.49 2.36
CA CYS A 79 -14.03 -6.36 3.20
C CYS A 79 -15.39 -6.64 2.56
N GLN A 80 -15.98 -5.68 1.86
CA GLN A 80 -17.23 -5.90 1.13
C GLN A 80 -17.07 -6.80 -0.10
N THR A 81 -15.96 -6.66 -0.82
CA THR A 81 -15.68 -7.44 -2.04
C THR A 81 -15.31 -8.88 -1.70
N PHE A 82 -14.51 -9.07 -0.65
CA PHE A 82 -13.98 -10.36 -0.20
C PHE A 82 -14.61 -10.72 1.16
N TYR A 83 -15.94 -10.66 1.24
CA TYR A 83 -16.67 -10.92 2.48
C TYR A 83 -16.55 -12.37 2.95
N ASP A 84 -16.26 -13.27 2.01
CA ASP A 84 -16.07 -14.72 2.11
C ASP A 84 -14.57 -15.09 2.06
N VAL A 85 -13.67 -14.17 2.43
CA VAL A 85 -12.22 -14.42 2.37
C VAL A 85 -11.77 -15.59 3.24
N GLU A 86 -12.48 -15.87 4.34
CA GLU A 86 -12.22 -17.03 5.19
C GLU A 86 -12.49 -18.35 4.46
N ASP A 87 -13.61 -18.45 3.73
CA ASP A 87 -13.93 -19.61 2.89
C ASP A 87 -12.88 -19.78 1.77
N MET A 88 -12.43 -18.68 1.17
CA MET A 88 -11.34 -18.70 0.18
C MET A 88 -10.03 -19.23 0.77
N PHE A 89 -9.69 -18.83 2.00
CA PHE A 89 -8.50 -19.33 2.68
C PHE A 89 -8.61 -20.82 3.00
N ASP A 90 -9.78 -21.28 3.43
CA ASP A 90 -10.01 -22.70 3.72
C ASP A 90 -9.95 -23.57 2.46
N PHE A 91 -10.43 -23.07 1.31
CA PHE A 91 -10.28 -23.75 0.03
C PHE A 91 -8.82 -23.92 -0.42
N CYS A 92 -7.92 -23.02 -0.01
CA CYS A 92 -6.51 -23.05 -0.40
C CYS A 92 -5.63 -23.99 0.46
N LYS A 93 -6.17 -24.57 1.53
CA LYS A 93 -5.51 -25.57 2.37
C LYS A 93 -5.62 -26.96 1.74
#